data_AF-A0A945A1C5-F1
#
_entry.id   AF-A0A945A1C5-F1
#
_cell.length_a   1.000
_cell.length_b   1.000
_cell.length_c   1.000
_cell.angle_alpha   90.00
_cell.angle_beta   90.00
_cell.angle_gamma   90.00
#
_symmetry.space_group_name_H-M   'P 1'
#
loop_
_entity.id
_entity.type
_entity.pdbx_description
1 polymer ?
#
loop_
_entity_poly.entity_id
_entity_poly.type
_entity_poly.pdbx_seq_one_letter_code
_entity_poly.pdbx_strand_id
1 'polypeptide(L)'
;MKMPRWDRIYFFVFTATAFAVASFLSLLVLPLVEITNSETGEIVTKTIFEDGQTNIFWISILPVALSGTALFVIPKDGNPDKAGKINIWVSTFLIYVFVVLFIFINGILFFPTAILMTAAAVGSQVRRRERKIFAKSPEESKSGRGGGKRNRNKG
;
A
#
# COMPACT_ATOMS: atom_id res chain seq x y z
N MET A 1 15.22 12.67 -19.62
CA MET A 1 13.81 12.35 -19.31
C MET A 1 13.57 12.62 -17.83
N LYS A 2 12.59 13.47 -17.47
CA LYS A 2 12.18 13.64 -16.06
C LYS A 2 11.26 12.48 -15.72
N MET A 3 11.70 11.56 -14.85
CA MET A 3 10.80 10.53 -14.32
C MET A 3 9.59 11.20 -13.65
N PRO A 4 8.35 10.78 -13.97
CA PRO A 4 7.18 11.28 -13.26
C PRO A 4 7.35 10.94 -11.77
N ARG A 5 7.22 11.96 -10.92
CA ARG A 5 7.33 11.79 -9.47
C ARG A 5 6.06 11.11 -8.97
N TRP A 6 6.12 9.79 -8.81
CA TRP A 6 5.02 9.02 -8.25
C TRP A 6 4.64 9.53 -6.87
N ASP A 7 3.35 9.45 -6.58
CA ASP A 7 2.82 9.68 -5.26
C ASP A 7 3.43 8.67 -4.26
N ARG A 8 3.69 9.11 -3.02
CA ARG A 8 4.21 8.21 -1.97
C ARG A 8 3.27 7.04 -1.71
N ILE A 9 1.96 7.28 -1.74
CA ILE A 9 0.96 6.22 -1.53
C ILE A 9 1.03 5.22 -2.67
N TYR A 10 1.09 5.72 -3.91
CA TYR A 10 1.25 4.87 -5.10
C TYR A 10 2.54 4.04 -5.04
N PHE A 11 3.66 4.65 -4.64
CA PHE A 11 4.93 3.95 -4.46
C PHE A 11 4.83 2.82 -3.42
N PHE A 12 4.20 3.07 -2.27
CA PHE A 12 4.00 2.02 -1.26
C PHE A 12 3.14 0.87 -1.75
N VAL A 13 2.04 1.15 -2.47
CA VAL A 13 1.19 0.09 -3.00
C VAL A 13 1.85 -0.66 -4.16
N PHE A 14 2.58 0.04 -5.01
CA PHE A 14 3.37 -0.58 -6.09
C PHE A 14 4.42 -1.53 -5.52
N THR A 15 5.20 -1.07 -4.55
CA THR A 15 6.22 -1.90 -3.89
C THR A 15 5.59 -3.05 -3.13
N ALA A 16 4.48 -2.85 -2.43
CA ALA A 16 3.74 -3.93 -1.79
C ALA A 16 3.31 -5.01 -2.80
N THR A 17 2.79 -4.58 -3.95
CA THR A 17 2.38 -5.50 -5.03
C THR A 17 3.57 -6.28 -5.58
N ALA A 18 4.70 -5.61 -5.79
CA ALA A 18 5.93 -6.27 -6.24
C ALA A 18 6.42 -7.32 -5.22
N PHE A 19 6.41 -7.00 -3.93
CA PHE A 19 6.72 -7.97 -2.88
C PHE A 19 5.70 -9.12 -2.84
N ALA A 20 4.41 -8.85 -2.98
CA ALA A 20 3.40 -9.91 -3.01
C ALA A 20 3.64 -10.88 -4.18
N VAL A 21 3.91 -10.35 -5.38
CA VAL A 21 4.23 -11.16 -6.56
C VAL A 21 5.52 -11.94 -6.34
N ALA A 22 6.57 -11.30 -5.82
CA ALA A 22 7.84 -11.98 -5.53
C ALA A 22 7.66 -13.11 -4.52
N SER A 23 6.92 -12.88 -3.44
CA SER A 23 6.59 -13.88 -2.42
C SER A 23 5.78 -15.03 -3.02
N PHE A 24 4.78 -14.73 -3.86
CA PHE A 24 4.02 -15.76 -4.57
C PHE A 24 4.89 -16.60 -5.52
N LEU A 25 5.75 -15.96 -6.32
CA LEU A 25 6.68 -16.67 -7.21
C LEU A 25 7.70 -17.49 -6.42
N SER A 26 8.14 -17.01 -5.25
CA SER A 26 9.06 -17.74 -4.40
C SER A 26 8.48 -19.07 -3.92
N LEU A 27 7.16 -19.16 -3.72
CA LEU A 27 6.49 -20.41 -3.38
C LEU A 27 6.48 -21.45 -4.50
N LEU A 28 6.68 -21.02 -5.74
CA LEU A 28 6.75 -21.91 -6.90
C LEU A 28 8.16 -22.47 -7.11
N VAL A 29 9.18 -21.76 -6.64
CA VAL A 29 10.59 -22.08 -6.89
C VAL A 29 11.28 -22.64 -5.65
N LEU A 30 10.92 -22.17 -4.46
CA LEU A 30 11.55 -22.56 -3.21
C LEU A 30 10.65 -23.57 -2.45
N PRO A 31 11.21 -24.68 -1.98
CA PRO A 31 10.49 -25.65 -1.16
C PRO A 31 10.33 -25.11 0.26
N LEU A 32 9.41 -24.15 0.43
CA LEU A 32 9.13 -23.46 1.69
C LEU A 32 7.91 -24.04 2.44
N VAL A 33 7.23 -25.04 1.87
CA VAL A 33 6.09 -25.69 2.52
C VAL A 33 6.61 -26.89 3.30
N GLU A 34 6.60 -26.77 4.62
CA GLU A 34 6.89 -27.87 5.54
C GLU A 34 5.65 -28.74 5.70
N ILE A 35 5.75 -30.01 5.31
CA ILE A 35 4.70 -31.00 5.54
C ILE A 35 5.19 -31.96 6.62
N THR A 36 4.51 -31.99 7.76
CA THR A 36 4.74 -32.99 8.80
C THR A 36 3.98 -34.26 8.40
N ASN A 37 4.71 -35.30 8.00
CA ASN A 37 4.10 -36.58 7.69
C ASN A 37 3.48 -37.17 8.97
N SER A 38 2.15 -37.32 9.00
CA SER A 38 1.41 -37.69 10.20
C SER A 38 1.70 -39.13 10.68
N GLU A 39 2.29 -39.96 9.82
CA GLU A 39 2.59 -41.37 10.11
C GLU A 39 4.05 -41.60 10.55
N THR A 40 5.00 -40.76 10.12
CA THR A 40 6.44 -40.94 10.38
C THR A 40 7.10 -39.79 11.13
N GLY A 41 6.44 -38.64 11.27
CA GLY A 41 6.99 -37.45 11.93
C GLY A 41 8.10 -36.75 11.14
N GLU A 42 8.39 -37.18 9.91
CA GLU A 42 9.38 -36.53 9.06
C GLU A 42 8.85 -35.21 8.48
N ILE A 43 9.65 -34.16 8.63
CA ILE A 43 9.40 -32.84 8.05
C ILE A 43 10.07 -32.83 6.68
N VAL A 44 9.27 -32.89 5.62
CA VAL A 44 9.78 -32.80 4.25
C VAL A 44 9.37 -31.46 3.68
N THR A 45 10.36 -30.65 3.27
CA THR A 45 10.14 -29.40 2.56
C THR A 45 9.89 -29.69 1.08
N LYS A 46 8.69 -29.35 0.61
CA LYS A 46 8.30 -29.52 -0.81
C LYS A 46 7.87 -28.20 -1.42
N THR A 47 7.97 -28.10 -2.73
CA THR A 47 7.38 -27.00 -3.48
C THR A 47 5.86 -27.17 -3.56
N ILE A 48 5.10 -26.07 -3.77
CA ILE A 48 3.62 -26.14 -3.86
C ILE A 48 3.14 -27.11 -4.97
N PHE A 49 3.91 -27.28 -6.04
CA PHE A 49 3.58 -28.22 -7.12
C PHE A 49 3.75 -29.69 -6.72
N GLU A 50 4.72 -29.99 -5.85
CA GLU A 50 5.00 -31.36 -5.40
C GLU A 50 4.09 -31.79 -4.25
N ASP A 51 3.48 -30.84 -3.54
CA ASP A 51 2.51 -31.07 -2.47
C ASP A 51 1.14 -31.54 -3.03
N GLY A 52 0.80 -31.21 -4.29
CA GLY A 52 -0.49 -31.55 -4.89
C GLY A 52 -1.68 -30.82 -4.25
N GLN A 53 -1.45 -29.96 -3.25
CA GLN A 53 -2.47 -29.22 -2.52
C GLN A 53 -2.78 -27.90 -3.23
N THR A 54 -3.51 -27.97 -4.35
CA THR A 54 -3.92 -26.81 -5.17
C THR A 54 -4.65 -25.72 -4.39
N ASN A 55 -5.24 -26.04 -3.24
CA ASN A 55 -5.94 -25.06 -2.40
C ASN A 55 -4.98 -24.00 -1.82
N ILE A 56 -3.78 -24.39 -1.37
CA ILE A 56 -2.79 -23.45 -0.84
C ILE A 56 -2.35 -22.48 -1.94
N PHE A 57 -2.18 -22.98 -3.17
CA PHE A 57 -1.86 -22.15 -4.33
C PHE A 57 -2.89 -21.04 -4.55
N TRP A 58 -4.17 -21.39 -4.63
CA TRP A 58 -5.25 -20.42 -4.87
C TRP A 58 -5.38 -19.40 -3.73
N ILE A 59 -5.24 -19.85 -2.49
CA ILE A 59 -5.30 -18.97 -1.33
C ILE A 59 -4.11 -18.01 -1.32
N SER A 60 -2.92 -18.46 -1.75
CA SER A 60 -1.70 -17.64 -1.82
C SER A 60 -1.72 -16.57 -2.93
N ILE A 61 -2.67 -16.63 -3.85
CA ILE A 61 -2.92 -15.56 -4.83
C ILE A 61 -3.61 -14.36 -4.18
N LEU A 62 -4.32 -14.54 -3.06
CA LEU A 62 -5.12 -13.47 -2.43
C LEU A 62 -4.31 -12.21 -2.12
N PRO A 63 -3.13 -12.25 -1.46
CA PRO A 63 -2.36 -11.04 -1.20
C PRO A 63 -1.92 -10.31 -2.47
N VAL A 64 -1.67 -11.06 -3.55
CA VAL A 64 -1.32 -10.51 -4.87
C VAL A 64 -2.52 -9.81 -5.49
N ALA A 65 -3.69 -10.46 -5.47
CA ALA A 65 -4.92 -9.89 -6.00
C ALA A 65 -5.32 -8.63 -5.23
N LEU A 66 -5.26 -8.64 -3.90
CA LEU A 66 -5.62 -7.51 -3.03
C LEU A 66 -4.68 -6.31 -3.20
N SER A 67 -3.36 -6.55 -3.24
CA SER A 67 -2.40 -5.48 -3.50
C SER A 67 -2.51 -4.95 -4.93
N GLY A 68 -2.76 -5.84 -5.90
CA GLY A 68 -2.99 -5.48 -7.30
C GLY A 68 -4.24 -4.62 -7.50
N THR A 69 -5.38 -4.99 -6.90
CA THR A 69 -6.61 -4.17 -6.97
C THR A 69 -6.41 -2.82 -6.31
N ALA A 70 -5.70 -2.76 -5.18
CA ALA A 70 -5.31 -1.48 -4.57
C ALA A 70 -4.45 -0.64 -5.54
N LEU A 71 -3.50 -1.24 -6.24
CA LEU A 71 -2.65 -0.54 -7.21
C LEU A 71 -3.43 0.02 -8.40
N PHE A 72 -4.45 -0.69 -8.88
CA PHE A 72 -5.29 -0.23 -9.99
C PHE A 72 -6.18 0.95 -9.62
N VAL A 73 -6.66 1.02 -8.38
CA VAL A 73 -7.58 2.08 -7.95
C VAL A 73 -6.83 3.36 -7.57
N ILE A 74 -5.55 3.27 -7.17
CA ILE A 74 -4.80 4.43 -6.69
C ILE A 74 -4.20 5.20 -7.86
N PRO A 75 -4.41 6.53 -7.93
CA PRO A 75 -3.78 7.35 -8.96
C PRO A 75 -2.27 7.41 -8.78
N LYS A 76 -1.53 7.42 -9.90
CA LYS A 76 -0.06 7.59 -9.92
C LYS A 76 0.37 8.94 -9.33
N ASP A 77 -0.44 9.96 -9.55
CA ASP A 77 -0.20 11.33 -9.13
C ASP A 77 -1.40 11.83 -8.31
N GLY A 78 -1.17 12.16 -7.04
CA GLY A 78 -2.19 12.76 -6.17
C GLY A 78 -2.75 11.85 -5.09
N ASN A 79 -3.78 12.34 -4.40
CA ASN A 79 -4.40 11.61 -3.29
C ASN A 79 -5.45 10.62 -3.82
N PRO A 80 -5.56 9.43 -3.20
CA PRO A 80 -6.66 8.52 -3.48
C PRO A 80 -8.00 9.16 -3.11
N ASP A 81 -9.01 8.85 -3.90
CA ASP A 81 -10.40 9.20 -3.66
C ASP A 81 -10.97 8.39 -2.47
N LYS A 82 -12.23 8.64 -2.09
CA LYS A 82 -12.83 7.94 -0.94
C LYS A 82 -12.87 6.42 -1.16
N ALA A 83 -13.19 5.97 -2.37
CA ALA A 83 -13.25 4.54 -2.66
C ALA A 83 -11.86 3.90 -2.63
N GLY A 84 -10.84 4.55 -3.20
CA GLY A 84 -9.46 4.09 -3.13
C GLY A 84 -8.92 3.99 -1.70
N LYS A 85 -9.27 4.92 -0.82
CA LYS A 85 -8.90 4.83 0.61
C LYS A 85 -9.52 3.62 1.30
N ILE A 86 -10.81 3.37 1.05
CA ILE A 86 -11.51 2.19 1.60
C ILE A 86 -10.87 0.92 1.05
N ASN A 87 -10.60 0.87 -0.26
CA ASN A 87 -9.98 -0.29 -0.89
C ASN A 87 -8.60 -0.61 -0.30
N ILE A 88 -7.74 0.40 -0.10
CA ILE A 88 -6.44 0.20 0.56
C ILE A 88 -6.65 -0.38 1.96
N TRP A 89 -7.56 0.18 2.75
CA TRP A 89 -7.81 -0.27 4.12
C TRP A 89 -8.33 -1.71 4.20
N VAL A 90 -9.31 -2.04 3.38
CA VAL A 90 -9.88 -3.39 3.29
C VAL A 90 -8.81 -4.38 2.82
N SER A 91 -8.03 -4.02 1.81
CA SER A 91 -6.93 -4.84 1.30
C SER A 91 -5.86 -5.06 2.36
N THR A 92 -5.45 -4.02 3.09
CA THR A 92 -4.50 -4.13 4.21
C THR A 92 -5.03 -5.07 5.29
N PHE A 93 -6.29 -4.90 5.71
CA PHE A 93 -6.91 -5.76 6.72
C PHE A 93 -6.93 -7.23 6.28
N LEU A 94 -7.38 -7.51 5.06
CA LEU A 94 -7.43 -8.88 4.54
C LEU A 94 -6.05 -9.51 4.37
N ILE A 95 -5.03 -8.73 3.96
CA ILE A 95 -3.65 -9.20 3.91
C ILE A 95 -3.14 -9.57 5.31
N TYR A 96 -3.47 -8.79 6.35
CA TYR A 96 -3.13 -9.16 7.72
C TYR A 96 -3.81 -10.45 8.17
N VAL A 97 -5.11 -10.58 7.91
CA VAL A 97 -5.85 -11.82 8.22
C VAL A 97 -5.19 -13.01 7.56
N PHE A 98 -4.82 -12.89 6.28
CA PHE A 98 -4.07 -13.92 5.57
C PHE A 98 -2.73 -14.23 6.26
N VAL A 99 -1.92 -13.22 6.54
CA VAL A 99 -0.59 -13.40 7.16
C VAL A 99 -0.70 -14.12 8.50
N VAL A 100 -1.67 -13.75 9.33
CA VAL A 100 -1.88 -14.36 10.66
C VAL A 100 -2.36 -15.80 10.55
N LEU A 101 -3.34 -16.09 9.69
CA LEU A 101 -3.89 -17.43 9.52
C LEU A 101 -2.86 -18.41 8.93
N PHE A 102 -2.00 -17.93 8.03
CA PHE A 102 -1.03 -18.76 7.32
C PHE A 102 0.40 -18.60 7.84
N ILE A 103 0.60 -18.01 9.03
CA ILE A 103 1.94 -17.64 9.53
C ILE A 103 2.90 -18.84 9.62
N PHE A 104 2.38 -20.01 9.97
CA PHE A 104 3.15 -21.26 10.10
C PHE A 104 3.40 -21.98 8.77
N ILE A 105 2.81 -21.51 7.66
CA ILE A 105 2.96 -22.13 6.35
C ILE A 105 3.75 -21.18 5.45
N ASN A 106 3.11 -20.13 4.96
CA ASN A 106 3.72 -19.20 4.00
C ASN A 106 3.37 -17.73 4.24
N GLY A 107 2.55 -17.44 5.24
CA GLY A 107 2.10 -16.09 5.59
C GLY A 107 3.26 -15.15 5.90
N ILE A 108 4.36 -15.67 6.44
CA ILE A 108 5.56 -14.87 6.76
C ILE A 108 6.18 -14.20 5.52
N LEU A 109 6.06 -14.82 4.34
CA LEU A 109 6.59 -14.26 3.10
C LEU A 109 5.84 -12.99 2.67
N PHE A 110 4.59 -12.82 3.11
CA PHE A 110 3.76 -11.66 2.78
C PHE A 110 3.84 -10.57 3.83
N PHE A 111 4.67 -10.73 4.87
CA PHE A 111 4.86 -9.72 5.91
C PHE A 111 5.38 -8.37 5.37
N PRO A 112 6.36 -8.31 4.46
CA PRO A 112 6.78 -7.05 3.84
C PRO A 112 5.63 -6.34 3.09
N THR A 113 4.80 -7.11 2.37
CA THR A 113 3.59 -6.60 1.71
C THR A 113 2.62 -5.97 2.70
N ALA A 114 2.36 -6.62 3.84
CA ALA A 114 1.46 -6.10 4.88
C ALA A 114 1.97 -4.77 5.47
N ILE A 115 3.28 -4.65 5.72
CA ILE A 115 3.89 -3.41 6.23
C ILE A 115 3.72 -2.26 5.22
N LEU A 116 4.03 -2.50 3.95
CA LEU A 116 3.94 -1.48 2.90
C LEU A 116 2.49 -1.05 2.65
N MET A 117 1.54 -1.99 2.65
CA MET A 117 0.11 -1.70 2.58
C MET A 117 -0.38 -0.90 3.81
N THR A 118 0.19 -1.14 5.00
CA THR A 118 -0.08 -0.31 6.19
C THR A 118 0.42 1.11 6.01
N ALA A 119 1.64 1.30 5.50
CA ALA A 119 2.19 2.62 5.22
C ALA A 119 1.31 3.40 4.22
N ALA A 120 0.82 2.72 3.17
CA ALA A 120 -0.14 3.29 2.24
C ALA A 120 -1.49 3.64 2.90
N ALA A 121 -2.04 2.73 3.71
CA ALA A 121 -3.31 2.92 4.40
C ALA A 121 -3.28 4.13 5.34
N VAL A 122 -2.27 4.19 6.21
CA VAL A 122 -2.07 5.30 7.15
C VAL A 122 -1.76 6.60 6.38
N GLY A 123 -0.90 6.53 5.37
CA GLY A 123 -0.56 7.68 4.52
C GLY A 123 -1.77 8.27 3.79
N SER A 124 -2.75 7.43 3.42
CA SER A 124 -3.97 7.87 2.74
C SER A 124 -4.94 8.68 3.63
N GLN A 125 -4.84 8.53 4.96
CA GLN A 125 -5.68 9.24 5.93
C GLN A 125 -5.17 10.65 6.22
N VAL A 126 -3.86 10.88 6.05
CA VAL A 126 -3.27 12.20 6.30
C VAL A 126 -3.74 13.17 5.22
N ARG A 127 -4.65 14.07 5.59
CA ARG A 127 -5.10 15.15 4.71
C ARG A 127 -3.90 16.01 4.36
N ARG A 128 -3.46 15.95 3.10
CA ARG A 128 -2.43 16.86 2.61
C ARG A 128 -2.96 18.27 2.73
N ARG A 129 -2.41 19.06 3.66
CA ARG A 129 -2.49 20.52 3.56
C ARG A 129 -1.78 20.86 2.26
N GLU A 130 -2.53 21.24 1.23
CA GLU A 130 -1.95 21.95 0.11
C GLU A 130 -1.09 23.07 0.72
N ARG A 131 0.23 23.05 0.50
CA ARG A 131 1.09 24.18 0.81
C ARG A 131 0.76 25.33 -0.15
N LYS A 132 -0.48 25.81 -0.18
CA LYS A 132 -0.83 27.10 -0.78
C LYS A 132 -0.34 28.27 0.07
N ILE A 133 -0.01 28.02 1.35
CA ILE A 133 0.44 29.07 2.28
C ILE A 133 1.93 29.43 2.12
N PHE A 134 2.77 28.50 1.66
CA PHE A 134 4.23 28.73 1.53
C PHE A 134 4.69 29.06 0.10
N ALA A 135 3.75 29.27 -0.83
CA ALA A 135 4.04 29.73 -2.20
C ALA A 135 3.54 31.16 -2.46
N LYS A 136 3.22 31.94 -1.42
CA LYS A 136 3.24 33.40 -1.50
C LYS A 136 4.57 33.87 -0.91
N SER A 137 5.54 34.13 -1.79
CA SER A 137 6.75 34.87 -1.45
C SER A 137 6.36 36.19 -0.75
N PRO A 138 6.99 36.59 0.36
CA PRO A 138 6.74 37.87 1.00
C PRO A 138 7.48 38.97 0.24
N GLU A 139 7.07 39.27 -1.00
CA GLU A 139 7.66 40.36 -1.81
C GLU A 139 6.63 41.39 -2.30
N GLU A 140 5.43 41.42 -1.71
CA GLU A 140 4.47 42.54 -1.91
C GLU A 140 4.33 43.44 -0.67
N SER A 141 5.28 43.37 0.26
CA SER A 141 5.42 44.32 1.36
C SER A 141 6.50 45.34 1.00
N LYS A 142 6.16 46.30 0.13
CA LYS A 142 6.71 47.68 0.02
C LYS A 142 6.43 48.27 -1.37
N SER A 143 5.30 48.96 -1.54
CA SER A 143 5.26 50.26 -2.24
C SER A 143 3.89 50.94 -2.10
N GLY A 144 3.90 52.24 -1.82
CA GLY A 144 2.73 53.15 -1.80
C GLY A 144 2.00 53.21 -0.47
N ARG A 145 2.34 54.06 0.52
CA ARG A 145 2.43 55.53 0.54
C ARG A 145 1.08 56.24 0.30
N GLY A 146 0.54 56.83 1.37
CA GLY A 146 -0.61 57.76 1.37
C GLY A 146 -1.92 57.05 1.72
N GLY A 147 -2.64 57.33 2.81
CA GLY A 147 -2.91 58.63 3.42
C GLY A 147 -4.42 58.85 3.32
N GLY A 148 -5.12 59.06 4.44
CA GLY A 148 -6.50 59.59 4.40
C GLY A 148 -7.51 58.91 5.31
N LYS A 149 -7.83 59.60 6.40
CA LYS A 149 -9.02 59.46 7.26
C LYS A 149 -10.33 59.74 6.47
N ARG A 150 -11.45 59.25 7.05
CA ARG A 150 -12.90 59.61 6.84
C ARG A 150 -13.55 58.92 5.62
N ASN A 151 -14.82 58.52 5.63
CA ASN A 151 -15.94 58.90 6.49
C ASN A 151 -17.02 57.78 6.52
N ARG A 152 -17.77 57.72 7.62
CA ARG A 152 -19.10 57.07 7.69
C ARG A 152 -20.00 57.64 6.59
N ASN A 153 -20.82 56.81 5.95
CA ASN A 153 -22.16 57.25 5.59
C ASN A 153 -23.18 56.13 5.74
N LYS A 154 -24.27 56.49 6.43
CA LYS A 154 -25.52 55.74 6.51
C LYS A 154 -26.24 55.89 5.16
N GLY A 155 -26.86 54.81 4.71
CA GLY A 155 -27.97 54.79 3.76
C GLY A 155 -29.01 53.87 4.35
#